data_AF-A0A4R2J418-F1
#
_entry.id   AF-A0A4R2J418-F1
#
_cell.length_a   1.000
_cell.length_b   1.000
_cell.length_c   1.000
_cell.angle_alpha   90.00
_cell.angle_beta   90.00
_cell.angle_gamma   90.00
#
_symmetry.space_group_name_H-M   'P 1'
#
loop_
_entity.id
_entity.type
_entity.pdbx_description
1 polymer ?
#
loop_
_entity_poly.entity_id
_entity_poly.type
_entity_poly.pdbx_seq_one_letter_code
_entity_poly.pdbx_strand_id
1 'polypeptide(L)'
;MVQPPDDSRERAAARIEAVTLQFHPDWPYRGGKVIESMAAHGLYRSQFSTGISNGGLTAFPGGDRWRWESRLFVGRYDDGPTSARPVYGAWNRRADPYGGGIRFGSSYVRLRPEAMTRATFCFPDSAFEPADVGDLDVLPHLCRLADASGADDLDECVEAHVHGPHIVDLARSLGNELTPSVVGTAARARTHPPQQIKQVWPCLARFGRTR
;
A
#
# COMPACT_ATOMS: atom_id res chain seq x y z
N MET A 1 35.21 -28.67 29.79
CA MET A 1 33.99 -28.93 29.01
C MET A 1 33.22 -27.62 28.92
N VAL A 2 33.53 -26.83 27.89
CA VAL A 2 32.92 -25.51 27.65
C VAL A 2 31.72 -25.77 26.76
N GLN A 3 30.51 -25.40 27.21
CA GLN A 3 29.32 -25.45 26.35
C GLN A 3 29.52 -24.49 25.16
N PRO A 4 29.13 -24.88 23.93
CA PRO A 4 29.16 -23.94 22.82
C PRO A 4 28.16 -22.79 23.09
N PRO A 5 28.44 -21.59 22.58
CA PRO A 5 27.54 -20.45 22.75
C PRO A 5 26.21 -20.71 22.05
N ASP A 6 25.14 -20.32 22.73
CA ASP A 6 23.74 -20.39 22.32
C ASP A 6 23.51 -19.62 21.01
N ASP A 7 23.13 -20.34 19.95
CA ASP A 7 22.91 -19.89 18.57
C ASP A 7 21.58 -19.11 18.41
N SER A 8 21.11 -18.47 19.49
CA SER A 8 19.78 -17.85 19.58
C SER A 8 19.73 -16.37 19.18
N ARG A 9 20.83 -15.80 18.65
CA ARG A 9 20.91 -14.37 18.28
C ARG A 9 21.51 -14.10 16.90
N GLU A 10 20.95 -14.73 15.88
CA GLU A 10 20.74 -14.07 14.59
C GLU A 10 19.59 -14.75 13.84
N ARG A 11 18.35 -14.54 14.32
CA ARG A 11 17.19 -14.80 13.46
C ARG A 11 17.22 -13.77 12.34
N ALA A 12 17.99 -14.03 11.28
CA ALA A 12 17.82 -13.37 10.00
C ALA A 12 16.31 -13.36 9.72
N ALA A 13 15.73 -12.18 9.50
CA ALA A 13 14.32 -12.06 9.22
C ALA A 13 13.98 -13.05 8.09
N ALA A 14 13.06 -13.98 8.35
CA ALA A 14 12.74 -15.03 7.38
C ALA A 14 12.43 -14.39 6.02
N ARG A 15 13.21 -14.78 5.00
CA ARG A 15 13.04 -14.35 3.61
C ARG A 15 11.67 -14.79 3.13
N ILE A 16 10.74 -13.85 3.09
CA ILE A 16 9.32 -14.10 2.81
C ILE A 16 8.85 -13.06 1.81
N GLU A 17 8.17 -13.54 0.77
CA GLU A 17 7.44 -12.68 -0.15
C GLU A 17 6.31 -11.98 0.60
N ALA A 18 6.32 -10.65 0.54
CA ALA A 18 5.36 -9.82 1.26
C ALA A 18 5.30 -8.44 0.63
N VAL A 19 4.23 -7.70 0.90
CA VAL A 19 4.25 -6.25 0.64
C VAL A 19 5.17 -5.58 1.66
N THR A 20 6.13 -4.82 1.16
CA THR A 20 7.06 -4.01 1.94
C THR A 20 6.83 -2.54 1.67
N LEU A 21 6.77 -1.72 2.73
CA LEU A 21 6.69 -0.26 2.62
C LEU A 21 8.04 0.34 2.98
N GLN A 22 8.71 0.96 2.02
CA GLN A 22 10.06 1.51 2.18
C GLN A 22 10.06 2.92 2.77
N PHE A 23 11.00 3.16 3.67
CA PHE A 23 11.20 4.46 4.31
C PHE A 23 12.68 4.65 4.70
N HIS A 24 13.04 5.88 5.06
CA HIS A 24 14.36 6.19 5.63
C HIS A 24 14.24 6.42 7.13
N PRO A 25 14.78 5.53 7.98
CA PRO A 25 14.57 5.56 9.42
C PRO A 25 15.20 6.79 10.08
N ASP A 26 16.31 7.26 9.54
CA ASP A 26 17.18 8.31 10.06
C ASP A 26 16.84 9.72 9.55
N TRP A 27 15.85 9.83 8.66
CA TRP A 27 15.45 11.12 8.11
C TRP A 27 14.77 12.02 9.16
N PRO A 28 15.00 13.34 9.12
CA PRO A 28 14.38 14.28 10.05
C PRO A 28 12.86 14.34 9.90
N TYR A 29 12.14 14.28 11.03
CA TYR A 29 10.70 14.47 11.10
C TYR A 29 10.28 15.04 12.45
N ARG A 30 9.63 16.22 12.45
CA ARG A 30 9.08 16.92 13.63
C ARG A 30 10.05 16.99 14.83
N GLY A 31 11.30 17.34 14.57
CA GLY A 31 12.33 17.50 15.62
C GLY A 31 13.00 16.21 16.08
N GLY A 32 12.64 15.06 15.50
CA GLY A 32 13.33 13.77 15.70
C GLY A 32 13.54 13.06 14.37
N LYS A 33 13.60 11.72 14.41
CA LYS A 33 13.74 10.85 13.23
C LYS A 33 12.42 10.17 12.86
N VAL A 34 12.28 9.76 11.60
CA VAL A 34 11.13 8.98 11.13
C VAL A 34 10.90 7.73 11.98
N ILE A 35 11.95 6.96 12.27
CA ILE A 35 11.81 5.71 13.05
C ILE A 35 11.33 5.96 14.48
N GLU A 36 11.74 7.06 15.09
CA GLU A 36 11.31 7.45 16.45
C GLU A 36 9.82 7.78 16.45
N SER A 37 9.35 8.50 15.43
CA SER A 37 7.92 8.79 15.26
C SER A 37 7.10 7.53 15.01
N MET A 38 7.60 6.61 14.18
CA MET A 38 6.95 5.33 13.93
C MET A 38 6.89 4.46 15.19
N ALA A 39 7.96 4.42 15.99
CA ALA A 39 7.99 3.69 17.25
C ALA A 39 7.04 4.29 18.30
N ALA A 40 6.99 5.62 18.40
CA ALA A 40 6.14 6.32 19.37
C ALA A 40 4.64 6.20 19.04
N HIS A 41 4.27 6.16 17.76
CA HIS A 41 2.87 6.20 17.34
C HIS A 41 2.34 4.90 16.73
N GLY A 42 3.21 3.95 16.40
CA GLY A 42 2.84 2.68 15.77
C GLY A 42 2.23 2.83 14.37
N LEU A 43 2.50 3.95 13.68
CA LEU A 43 1.83 4.30 12.42
C LEU A 43 2.84 4.59 11.30
N TYR A 44 2.62 3.96 10.16
CA TYR A 44 3.20 4.35 8.87
C TYR A 44 2.28 5.37 8.20
N ARG A 45 2.82 6.49 7.72
CA ARG A 45 2.03 7.61 7.17
C ARG A 45 2.53 7.99 5.78
N SER A 46 1.60 8.33 4.89
CA SER A 46 1.94 8.82 3.55
C SER A 46 2.46 10.26 3.58
N GLN A 47 3.07 10.68 2.47
CA GLN A 47 3.52 12.06 2.26
C GLN A 47 2.41 13.09 2.52
N PHE A 48 1.15 12.81 2.16
CA PHE A 48 0.02 13.71 2.41
C PHE A 48 -0.21 13.97 3.91
N SER A 49 0.19 13.04 4.77
CA SER A 49 0.07 13.16 6.22
C SER A 49 1.32 13.76 6.88
N THR A 50 2.50 13.49 6.32
CA THR A 50 3.78 13.85 6.95
C THR A 50 4.39 15.13 6.39
N GLY A 51 4.11 15.48 5.14
CA GLY A 51 4.74 16.60 4.44
C GLY A 51 6.20 16.36 4.05
N ILE A 52 6.70 15.12 4.14
CA ILE A 52 8.06 14.73 3.74
C ILE A 52 8.01 13.64 2.66
N SER A 53 9.01 13.60 1.77
CA SER A 53 9.08 12.65 0.65
C SER A 53 10.51 12.51 0.13
N ASN A 54 10.77 11.41 -0.56
CA ASN A 54 12.00 11.19 -1.34
C ASN A 54 11.97 11.89 -2.71
N GLY A 55 10.79 12.37 -3.13
CA GLY A 55 10.58 13.13 -4.36
C GLY A 55 10.01 14.53 -4.09
N GLY A 56 9.27 15.06 -5.06
CA GLY A 56 8.68 16.40 -4.96
C GLY A 56 7.64 16.53 -3.84
N LEU A 57 7.63 17.67 -3.16
CA LEU A 57 6.67 18.01 -2.09
C LEU A 57 5.35 18.58 -2.63
N THR A 58 4.71 17.85 -3.56
CA THR A 58 3.50 18.32 -4.27
C THR A 58 2.21 17.59 -3.85
N ALA A 59 2.23 16.96 -2.67
CA ALA A 59 1.10 16.21 -2.09
C ALA A 59 0.08 17.13 -1.39
N PHE A 60 -0.43 18.12 -2.12
CA PHE A 60 -1.49 19.04 -1.69
C PHE A 60 -2.50 19.24 -2.82
N PRO A 61 -3.75 19.67 -2.56
CA PRO A 61 -4.76 19.86 -3.60
C PRO A 61 -4.24 20.72 -4.76
N GLY A 62 -4.31 20.17 -5.98
CA GLY A 62 -3.80 20.82 -7.20
C GLY A 62 -2.32 20.61 -7.51
N GLY A 63 -1.52 20.04 -6.59
CA GLY A 63 -0.12 19.68 -6.86
C GLY A 63 0.04 18.41 -7.70
N ASP A 64 1.23 18.19 -8.27
CA ASP A 64 1.47 17.08 -9.21
C ASP A 64 1.21 15.70 -8.60
N ARG A 65 1.70 15.45 -7.38
CA ARG A 65 1.46 14.19 -6.66
C ARG A 65 -0.03 13.97 -6.36
N TRP A 66 -0.77 15.04 -6.10
CA TRP A 66 -2.23 14.99 -5.91
C TRP A 66 -2.96 14.70 -7.23
N ARG A 67 -2.63 15.42 -8.31
CA ARG A 67 -3.24 15.22 -9.63
C ARG A 67 -2.97 13.82 -10.17
N TRP A 68 -1.77 13.31 -9.95
CA TRP A 68 -1.38 11.95 -10.33
C TRP A 68 -2.21 10.88 -9.59
N GLU A 69 -2.32 10.97 -8.26
CA GLU A 69 -3.13 10.02 -7.48
C GLU A 69 -4.63 10.12 -7.79
N SER A 70 -5.10 11.35 -8.05
CA SER A 70 -6.47 11.60 -8.50
C SER A 70 -6.74 10.91 -9.84
N ARG A 71 -5.82 10.96 -10.81
CA ARG A 71 -5.97 10.19 -12.06
C ARG A 71 -5.95 8.69 -11.82
N LEU A 72 -4.94 8.21 -11.08
CA LEU A 72 -4.73 6.78 -10.82
C LEU A 72 -5.94 6.13 -10.13
N PHE A 73 -6.60 6.85 -9.22
CA PHE A 73 -7.78 6.35 -8.49
C PHE A 73 -9.08 7.07 -8.82
N VAL A 74 -9.17 7.77 -9.95
CA VAL A 74 -10.40 8.43 -10.43
C VAL A 74 -11.05 9.33 -9.36
N GLY A 75 -10.24 10.20 -8.76
CA GLY A 75 -10.60 11.20 -7.76
C GLY A 75 -11.02 10.62 -6.40
N ARG A 76 -10.72 9.35 -6.15
CA ARG A 76 -11.23 8.61 -4.98
C ARG A 76 -10.73 9.09 -3.63
N TYR A 77 -9.63 9.81 -3.56
CA TYR A 77 -9.10 10.30 -2.28
C TYR A 77 -9.11 11.82 -2.15
N ASP A 78 -9.67 12.51 -3.15
CA ASP A 78 -9.52 13.96 -3.31
C ASP A 78 -10.13 14.74 -2.15
N ASP A 79 -11.35 14.37 -1.74
CA ASP A 79 -12.10 15.03 -0.67
C ASP A 79 -11.96 14.33 0.71
N GLY A 80 -11.14 13.28 0.80
CA GLY A 80 -10.92 12.52 2.03
C GLY A 80 -9.81 13.10 2.91
N PRO A 81 -9.75 12.71 4.19
CA PRO A 81 -8.60 13.06 5.03
C PRO A 81 -7.32 12.46 4.45
N THR A 82 -6.19 13.13 4.65
CA THR A 82 -4.88 12.68 4.13
C THR A 82 -4.46 11.31 4.65
N SER A 83 -4.99 10.89 5.82
CA SER A 83 -4.80 9.56 6.40
C SER A 83 -5.59 8.45 5.71
N ALA A 84 -6.60 8.78 4.91
CA ALA A 84 -7.38 7.80 4.15
C ALA A 84 -6.73 7.43 2.81
N ARG A 85 -5.75 8.22 2.35
CA ARG A 85 -4.99 7.96 1.13
C ARG A 85 -4.18 6.67 1.26
N PRO A 86 -3.97 5.94 0.15
CA PRO A 86 -3.17 4.73 0.18
C PRO A 86 -1.73 5.04 0.60
N VAL A 87 -1.10 4.05 1.22
CA VAL A 87 0.35 4.03 1.39
C VAL A 87 0.94 3.16 0.29
N TYR A 88 2.10 3.56 -0.18
CA TYR A 88 2.76 2.98 -1.35
C TYR A 88 3.93 2.12 -0.89
N GLY A 89 4.13 1.00 -1.56
CA GLY A 89 5.24 0.09 -1.35
C GLY A 89 5.35 -0.87 -2.53
N ALA A 90 5.88 -2.06 -2.28
CA ALA A 90 6.16 -3.02 -3.33
C ALA A 90 5.90 -4.45 -2.89
N TRP A 91 5.51 -5.32 -3.82
CA TRP A 91 5.54 -6.76 -3.61
C TRP A 91 6.99 -7.27 -3.66
N ASN A 92 7.49 -7.82 -2.56
CA ASN A 92 8.83 -8.42 -2.48
C ASN A 92 8.88 -9.79 -3.17
N ARG A 93 8.73 -9.78 -4.50
CA ARG A 93 8.67 -10.91 -5.42
C ARG A 93 9.83 -11.91 -5.33
N ARG A 94 11.00 -11.46 -4.86
CA ARG A 94 12.22 -12.29 -4.76
C ARG A 94 12.60 -12.62 -3.31
N ALA A 95 11.74 -12.27 -2.34
CA ALA A 95 12.05 -12.33 -0.92
C ALA A 95 13.42 -11.70 -0.58
N ASP A 96 13.70 -10.58 -1.25
CA ASP A 96 14.96 -9.84 -1.14
C ASP A 96 15.13 -9.30 0.29
N PRO A 97 16.33 -9.42 0.91
CA PRO A 97 16.58 -8.90 2.24
C PRO A 97 16.36 -7.38 2.36
N TYR A 98 16.43 -6.64 1.25
CA TYR A 98 16.23 -5.19 1.17
C TYR A 98 14.78 -4.79 0.81
N GLY A 99 13.89 -5.76 0.59
CA GLY A 99 12.48 -5.54 0.27
C GLY A 99 12.20 -5.35 -1.22
N GLY A 100 10.92 -5.19 -1.59
CA GLY A 100 10.51 -5.22 -3.01
C GLY A 100 10.72 -3.93 -3.81
N GLY A 101 11.23 -2.86 -3.19
CA GLY A 101 11.26 -1.52 -3.75
C GLY A 101 12.51 -0.76 -3.29
N ILE A 102 13.67 -1.37 -3.52
CA ILE A 102 14.98 -0.96 -2.96
C ILE A 102 15.30 0.52 -3.25
N ARG A 103 14.82 1.03 -4.39
CA ARG A 103 14.94 2.45 -4.79
C ARG A 103 14.30 3.45 -3.81
N PHE A 104 13.31 3.04 -3.03
CA PHE A 104 12.43 3.95 -2.30
C PHE A 104 12.74 4.11 -0.80
N GLY A 105 13.75 3.42 -0.27
CA GLY A 105 14.11 3.58 1.13
C GLY A 105 15.23 2.65 1.58
N SER A 106 15.97 3.08 2.60
CA SER A 106 17.05 2.30 3.22
C SER A 106 16.55 1.30 4.27
N SER A 107 15.25 1.27 4.56
CA SER A 107 14.60 0.30 5.43
C SER A 107 13.15 0.08 5.00
N TYR A 108 12.53 -0.98 5.51
CA TYR A 108 11.12 -1.26 5.23
C TYR A 108 10.41 -1.88 6.42
N VAL A 109 9.09 -1.71 6.44
CA VAL A 109 8.21 -2.56 7.24
C VAL A 109 7.58 -3.61 6.35
N ARG A 110 7.43 -4.82 6.88
CA ARG A 110 6.74 -5.92 6.19
C ARG A 110 5.29 -5.93 6.64
N LEU A 111 4.36 -5.88 5.69
CA LEU A 111 2.95 -5.97 6.01
C LEU A 111 2.57 -7.43 6.29
N ARG A 112 1.54 -7.60 7.12
CA ARG A 112 0.92 -8.89 7.33
C ARG A 112 0.11 -9.30 6.08
N PRO A 113 -0.05 -10.60 5.79
CA PRO A 113 -0.74 -11.07 4.58
C PRO A 113 -2.15 -10.50 4.40
N GLU A 114 -2.86 -10.22 5.50
CA GLU A 114 -4.22 -9.67 5.46
C GLU A 114 -4.28 -8.30 4.80
N ALA A 115 -3.19 -7.53 4.83
CA ALA A 115 -3.10 -6.24 4.15
C ALA A 115 -3.15 -6.35 2.62
N MET A 116 -2.85 -7.52 2.06
CA MET A 116 -2.90 -7.76 0.60
C MET A 116 -4.34 -7.74 0.07
N THR A 117 -5.33 -8.05 0.92
CA THR A 117 -6.75 -8.03 0.54
C THR A 117 -7.29 -6.62 0.26
N ARG A 118 -6.54 -5.60 0.69
CA ARG A 118 -6.84 -4.16 0.50
C ARG A 118 -5.76 -3.46 -0.31
N ALA A 119 -4.96 -4.21 -1.05
CA ALA A 119 -3.94 -3.68 -1.93
C ALA A 119 -4.38 -3.77 -3.40
N THR A 120 -4.00 -2.77 -4.18
CA THR A 120 -3.90 -2.90 -5.64
C THR A 120 -2.43 -2.91 -6.04
N PHE A 121 -2.12 -3.46 -7.20
CA PHE A 121 -0.78 -3.66 -7.71
C PHE A 121 -0.69 -3.19 -9.15
N CYS A 122 0.49 -2.74 -9.58
CA CYS A 122 0.75 -2.44 -10.98
C CYS A 122 2.20 -2.72 -11.39
N PHE A 123 2.41 -2.88 -12.69
CA PHE A 123 3.73 -2.93 -13.31
C PHE A 123 3.67 -2.39 -14.76
N PRO A 124 4.64 -1.57 -15.21
CA PRO A 124 5.66 -0.85 -14.43
C PRO A 124 5.06 -0.02 -13.28
N ASP A 125 5.87 0.59 -12.43
CA ASP A 125 5.31 1.42 -11.35
C ASP A 125 4.42 2.56 -11.90
N SER A 126 3.56 3.12 -11.06
CA SER A 126 2.54 4.07 -11.48
C SER A 126 3.08 5.42 -11.96
N ALA A 127 4.39 5.70 -11.85
CA ALA A 127 5.04 6.84 -12.50
C ALA A 127 5.32 6.59 -13.98
N PHE A 128 5.40 5.33 -14.42
CA PHE A 128 5.75 4.91 -15.79
C PHE A 128 4.57 4.44 -16.64
N GLU A 129 3.34 4.87 -16.33
CA GLU A 129 2.12 4.47 -17.06
C GLU A 129 1.95 2.94 -17.14
N PRO A 130 1.48 2.30 -16.05
CA PRO A 130 1.49 0.85 -15.89
C PRO A 130 0.77 0.14 -17.04
N ALA A 131 1.36 -0.97 -17.50
CA ALA A 131 0.77 -1.79 -18.54
C ALA A 131 -0.50 -2.50 -18.04
N ASP A 132 -0.54 -2.86 -16.75
CA ASP A 132 -1.72 -3.40 -16.10
C ASP A 132 -1.76 -3.00 -14.61
N VAL A 133 -2.98 -2.93 -14.07
CA VAL A 133 -3.28 -2.56 -12.69
C VAL A 133 -4.43 -3.42 -12.19
N GLY A 134 -4.29 -4.03 -11.01
CA GLY A 134 -5.33 -4.88 -10.46
C GLY A 134 -5.21 -5.11 -8.96
N ASP A 135 -6.02 -6.01 -8.44
CA ASP A 135 -5.90 -6.48 -7.06
C ASP A 135 -4.98 -7.72 -6.99
N LEU A 136 -5.15 -8.52 -5.95
CA LEU A 136 -4.34 -9.71 -5.72
C LEU A 136 -4.40 -10.73 -6.87
N ASP A 137 -5.50 -10.79 -7.64
CA ASP A 137 -5.67 -11.79 -8.69
C ASP A 137 -4.77 -11.50 -9.91
N VAL A 138 -4.41 -10.23 -10.11
CA VAL A 138 -3.55 -9.78 -11.21
C VAL A 138 -2.06 -9.88 -10.83
N LEU A 139 -1.72 -10.01 -9.54
CA LEU A 139 -0.34 -10.02 -9.05
C LEU A 139 0.58 -11.05 -9.75
N PRO A 140 0.18 -12.32 -9.99
CA PRO A 140 1.03 -13.26 -10.70
C PRO A 140 1.34 -12.84 -12.15
N HIS A 141 0.43 -12.13 -12.80
CA HIS A 141 0.65 -11.60 -14.15
C HIS A 141 1.67 -10.45 -14.13
N LEU A 142 1.54 -9.51 -13.19
CA LEU A 142 2.47 -8.39 -13.03
C LEU A 142 3.89 -8.87 -12.74
N CYS A 143 4.05 -9.91 -11.90
CA CYS A 143 5.36 -10.52 -11.66
C CYS A 143 6.00 -11.05 -12.95
N ARG A 144 5.21 -11.70 -13.83
CA ARG A 144 5.72 -12.18 -15.13
C ARG A 144 6.10 -11.03 -16.06
N LEU A 145 5.33 -9.93 -16.06
CA LEU A 145 5.69 -8.73 -16.82
C LEU A 145 7.01 -8.13 -16.33
N ALA A 146 7.19 -8.03 -15.01
CA ALA A 146 8.43 -7.56 -14.41
C ALA A 146 9.61 -8.44 -14.80
N ASP A 147 9.49 -9.76 -14.68
CA ASP A 147 10.54 -10.72 -15.08
C ASP A 147 10.90 -10.63 -16.56
N ALA A 148 9.92 -10.39 -17.43
CA ALA A 148 10.12 -10.29 -18.88
C ALA A 148 10.65 -8.92 -19.33
N SER A 149 10.55 -7.88 -18.49
CA SER A 149 10.88 -6.50 -18.87
C SER A 149 12.38 -6.27 -19.09
N GLY A 150 13.23 -7.05 -18.42
CA GLY A 150 14.68 -6.79 -18.37
C GLY A 150 15.05 -5.52 -17.61
N ALA A 151 14.13 -4.92 -16.85
CA ALA A 151 14.40 -3.81 -15.95
C ALA A 151 15.42 -4.23 -14.87
N ASP A 152 16.20 -3.27 -14.40
CA ASP A 152 17.14 -3.51 -13.29
C ASP A 152 16.41 -3.57 -11.94
N ASP A 153 17.16 -3.92 -10.89
CA ASP A 153 16.65 -4.09 -9.53
C ASP A 153 15.99 -2.82 -8.93
N LEU A 154 16.19 -1.65 -9.53
CA LEU A 154 15.58 -0.39 -9.08
C LEU A 154 14.22 -0.13 -9.74
N ASP A 155 13.99 -0.68 -10.94
CA ASP A 155 12.84 -0.36 -11.78
C ASP A 155 11.92 -1.59 -12.06
N GLU A 156 12.31 -2.79 -11.64
CA GLU A 156 11.49 -4.00 -11.75
C GLU A 156 10.41 -4.17 -10.66
N CYS A 157 10.19 -3.13 -9.85
CA CYS A 157 9.29 -3.16 -8.71
C CYS A 157 7.82 -3.32 -9.14
N VAL A 158 7.17 -4.40 -8.68
CA VAL A 158 5.70 -4.50 -8.72
C VAL A 158 5.14 -3.65 -7.58
N GLU A 159 4.73 -2.43 -7.91
CA GLU A 159 4.24 -1.45 -6.94
C GLU A 159 2.93 -1.93 -6.29
N ALA A 160 2.77 -1.63 -5.00
CA ALA A 160 1.60 -1.95 -4.20
C ALA A 160 1.00 -0.68 -3.59
N HIS A 161 -0.30 -0.48 -3.79
CA HIS A 161 -1.08 0.59 -3.18
C HIS A 161 -1.97 0.02 -2.08
N VAL A 162 -1.62 0.26 -0.83
CA VAL A 162 -2.33 -0.31 0.32
C VAL A 162 -3.36 0.69 0.83
N HIS A 163 -4.64 0.38 0.60
CA HIS A 163 -5.77 1.24 0.97
C HIS A 163 -6.10 1.11 2.45
N GLY A 164 -6.49 2.20 3.12
CA GLY A 164 -6.68 2.24 4.58
C GLY A 164 -7.69 1.21 5.13
N PRO A 165 -7.48 0.68 6.36
CA PRO A 165 -8.30 -0.40 6.93
C PRO A 165 -9.77 -0.03 7.12
N HIS A 166 -10.05 1.24 7.42
CA HIS A 166 -11.40 1.78 7.61
C HIS A 166 -12.35 1.53 6.42
N ILE A 167 -11.83 1.32 5.21
CA ILE A 167 -12.64 1.00 4.03
C ILE A 167 -13.06 -0.46 4.00
N VAL A 168 -12.18 -1.36 4.44
CA VAL A 168 -12.51 -2.78 4.62
C VAL A 168 -13.44 -2.96 5.81
N ASP A 169 -13.22 -2.21 6.89
CA ASP A 169 -14.09 -2.24 8.07
C ASP A 169 -15.49 -1.72 7.73
N LEU A 170 -15.58 -0.65 6.92
CA LEU A 170 -16.84 -0.18 6.38
C LEU A 170 -17.48 -1.22 5.44
N ALA A 171 -16.71 -1.82 4.54
CA ALA A 171 -17.20 -2.89 3.67
C ALA A 171 -17.80 -4.06 4.48
N ARG A 172 -17.15 -4.48 5.57
CA ARG A 172 -17.63 -5.51 6.49
C ARG A 172 -18.87 -5.07 7.28
N SER A 173 -18.95 -3.81 7.70
CA SER A 173 -20.11 -3.32 8.46
C SER A 173 -21.38 -3.21 7.60
N LEU A 174 -21.23 -3.05 6.28
CA LEU A 174 -22.35 -3.01 5.34
C LEU A 174 -22.93 -4.40 5.03
N GLY A 175 -22.19 -5.48 5.29
CA GLY A 175 -22.69 -6.84 5.19
C GLY A 175 -21.63 -7.86 4.79
N ASN A 176 -21.98 -9.15 4.93
CA ASN A 176 -21.13 -10.27 4.50
C ASN A 176 -21.05 -10.40 2.96
N GLU A 177 -22.06 -9.91 2.24
CA GLU A 177 -22.11 -9.86 0.77
C GLU A 177 -22.40 -8.42 0.32
N LEU A 178 -21.54 -7.87 -0.53
CA LEU A 178 -21.64 -6.50 -1.02
C LEU A 178 -22.26 -6.48 -2.41
N THR A 179 -23.54 -6.13 -2.47
CA THR A 179 -24.27 -5.95 -3.74
C THR A 179 -24.44 -4.47 -4.07
N PRO A 180 -24.71 -4.11 -5.35
CA PRO A 180 -24.97 -2.71 -5.71
C PRO A 180 -26.13 -2.10 -4.92
N SER A 181 -27.10 -2.94 -4.53
CA SER A 181 -28.24 -2.54 -3.69
C SER A 181 -27.81 -2.21 -2.25
N VAL A 182 -26.91 -3.01 -1.65
CA VAL A 182 -26.37 -2.76 -0.30
C VAL A 182 -25.56 -1.46 -0.28
N VAL A 183 -24.64 -1.29 -1.23
CA VAL A 183 -23.81 -0.09 -1.36
C VAL A 183 -24.68 1.14 -1.67
N GLY A 184 -25.67 1.01 -2.57
CA GLY A 184 -26.60 2.08 -2.91
C GLY A 184 -27.55 2.47 -1.77
N THR A 185 -27.90 1.53 -0.90
CA THR A 185 -28.68 1.82 0.32
C THR A 185 -27.83 2.55 1.35
N ALA A 186 -26.60 2.10 1.58
CA ALA A 186 -25.65 2.78 2.45
C ALA A 186 -25.33 4.22 1.98
N ALA A 187 -25.19 4.43 0.66
CA ALA A 187 -24.99 5.76 0.07
C ALA A 187 -26.17 6.70 0.35
N ARG A 188 -27.40 6.19 0.26
CA ARG A 188 -28.63 6.96 0.49
C ARG A 188 -28.89 7.23 1.97
N ALA A 189 -28.46 6.32 2.86
CA ALA A 189 -28.60 6.46 4.30
C ALA A 189 -27.80 7.64 4.88
N ARG A 190 -26.72 8.07 4.20
CA ARG A 190 -25.82 9.18 4.62
C ARG A 190 -25.25 9.02 6.04
N THR A 191 -25.18 7.79 6.55
CA THR A 191 -24.59 7.45 7.85
C THR A 191 -23.07 7.38 7.81
N HIS A 192 -22.48 7.34 6.61
CA HIS A 192 -21.05 7.37 6.36
C HIS A 192 -20.71 8.45 5.34
N PRO A 193 -19.50 9.02 5.39
CA PRO A 193 -19.02 9.94 4.35
C PRO A 193 -19.25 9.33 2.96
N PRO A 194 -19.90 10.06 2.02
CA PRO A 194 -20.21 9.55 0.69
C PRO A 194 -18.99 8.99 -0.04
N GLN A 195 -17.81 9.57 0.23
CA GLN A 195 -16.56 9.10 -0.33
C GLN A 195 -16.10 7.75 0.22
N GLN A 196 -16.34 7.47 1.50
CA GLN A 196 -16.07 6.15 2.07
C GLN A 196 -17.02 5.08 1.49
N ILE A 197 -18.27 5.44 1.17
CA ILE A 197 -19.20 4.55 0.46
C ILE A 197 -18.77 4.33 -1.00
N LYS A 198 -18.34 5.39 -1.71
CA LYS A 198 -17.64 5.25 -3.01
C LYS A 198 -16.44 4.32 -2.86
N GLN A 199 -15.84 4.29 -1.67
CA GLN A 199 -14.73 3.43 -1.34
C GLN A 199 -15.05 1.94 -1.16
N VAL A 200 -16.31 1.55 -1.08
CA VAL A 200 -16.72 0.14 -1.03
C VAL A 200 -16.91 -0.49 -2.41
N TRP A 201 -17.10 0.31 -3.47
CA TRP A 201 -17.39 -0.20 -4.83
C TRP A 201 -16.36 -1.19 -5.40
N PRO A 202 -15.04 -1.03 -5.22
CA PRO A 202 -14.09 -2.05 -5.67
C PRO A 202 -14.19 -3.37 -4.87
N CYS A 203 -14.69 -3.34 -3.63
CA CYS A 203 -14.97 -4.55 -2.84
C CYS A 203 -16.21 -5.31 -3.35
N LEU A 204 -17.05 -4.67 -4.17
CA LEU A 204 -18.18 -5.31 -4.85
C LEU A 204 -17.72 -6.39 -5.85
N ALA A 205 -16.54 -6.21 -6.46
CA ALA A 205 -15.97 -7.16 -7.42
C ALA A 205 -15.39 -8.41 -6.75
N ARG A 206 -14.88 -8.28 -5.52
CA ARG A 206 -14.17 -9.35 -4.79
C ARG A 206 -15.11 -10.38 -4.11
N PHE A 207 -16.41 -10.09 -4.00
CA PHE A 207 -17.40 -10.99 -3.38
C PHE A 207 -18.50 -11.45 -4.35
N GLY A 208 -18.26 -11.39 -5.65
CA GLY A 208 -19.14 -12.02 -6.63
C GLY A 208 -19.12 -13.54 -6.50
N ARG A 209 -20.30 -14.15 -6.26
CA ARG A 209 -20.61 -15.59 -6.16
C ARG A 209 -19.40 -16.54 -6.33
N THR A 210 -18.97 -17.13 -5.22
CA THR A 210 -18.37 -18.47 -5.25
C THR A 210 -19.35 -19.43 -5.92
N ARG A 211 -18.92 -20.09 -6.99
CA ARG A 211 -19.52 -21.37 -7.38
C ARG A 211 -18.98 -22.46 -6.48
#